data_AF-A0A1V8TML0-F1
#
_entry.id   AF-A0A1V8TML0-F1
#
_cell.length_a   1.000
_cell.length_b   1.000
_cell.length_c   1.000
_cell.angle_alpha   90.00
_cell.angle_beta   90.00
_cell.angle_gamma   90.00
#
_symmetry.space_group_name_H-M   'P 1'
#
loop_
_entity.id
_entity.type
_entity.pdbx_description
1 polymer ?
#
loop_
_entity_poly.entity_id
_entity_poly.type
_entity_poly.pdbx_seq_one_letter_code
_entity_poly.pdbx_strand_id
1 'polypeptide(L)'
;MAASRPIMTSLNGDNSWLLSFPHPPAEHKESGKAYYHIVFEPWLHGPSSTLSSWLIHLSLPGIPSVLTPSDLEALIQDIELAAGVHKTNTGSNDHSAIDAILLGFHYNDHVHEPTLRLLDKRIPVIATPDAAAVVKPWCHFDTVTTFTNLASGFDPASWRSAPSGCLPSWLNLLRFPGHHELNYCLLLVWSHLEQGKERHEAILQSPHGLREIPDQLQSFFDAEPAVEKLALLHGLKESYAIGHQNTFGAIAGLALHRAAGDPKYWVTSHNSPLLYSGALMRMLYVHDTPRTIDWAMEQEASALSSEQKVKGLMKPNVIDVENGGRLVLDGFKFRGAALQRPSVEADNCTICLQGITDRAVTVPCNHLSFDFACLAQWLEENMTCPLCKADVSAVQYAWRGPDDYKTYEVRRRDSGCKHKARGNAEHGLRVSRTPHDEALPIVPEHPAVARRRRVYGENTFSLHVGSNKRSGYTDFTAATFAASPELQRRARTFLRRELQVFELPPQGRLAAQQARRDWLMEYIVAILRVNEVKAADGHAETLVAEIMGQGDAGLLLHELTAWLRSPFDSLETWDGLVQYLRSPDTAVKTNASTCPND
;
A
#
# COMPACT_ATOMS: atom_id res chain seq x y z
N MET A 1 -1.96 -45.01 2.22
CA MET A 1 -2.70 -43.84 2.76
C MET A 1 -2.41 -42.67 1.83
N ALA A 2 -3.41 -41.86 1.47
CA ALA A 2 -3.15 -40.65 0.68
C ALA A 2 -2.19 -39.74 1.47
N ALA A 3 -1.23 -39.12 0.79
CA ALA A 3 -0.32 -38.18 1.45
C ALA A 3 -1.12 -36.97 1.94
N SER A 4 -0.92 -36.55 3.20
CA SER A 4 -1.49 -35.32 3.73
C SER A 4 -1.05 -34.14 2.86
N ARG A 5 -1.95 -33.18 2.64
CA ARG A 5 -1.72 -32.02 1.74
C ARG A 5 -1.79 -30.72 2.52
N PRO A 6 -1.10 -29.65 2.07
CA PRO A 6 -1.18 -28.35 2.74
C PRO A 6 -2.60 -27.81 2.80
N ILE A 7 -2.89 -27.08 3.87
CA ILE A 7 -4.18 -26.45 4.13
C ILE A 7 -3.97 -24.94 4.22
N MET A 8 -4.78 -24.19 3.50
CA MET A 8 -4.83 -22.73 3.56
C MET A 8 -6.15 -22.28 4.16
N THR A 9 -6.09 -21.41 5.16
CA THR A 9 -7.29 -20.82 5.78
C THR A 9 -7.24 -19.30 5.68
N SER A 10 -8.28 -18.71 5.11
CA SER A 10 -8.43 -17.25 5.00
C SER A 10 -8.85 -16.67 6.35
N LEU A 11 -8.06 -15.76 6.92
CA LEU A 11 -8.30 -15.22 8.27
C LEU A 11 -9.11 -13.92 8.23
N ASN A 12 -8.83 -13.04 7.27
CA ASN A 12 -9.47 -11.74 7.13
C ASN A 12 -10.23 -11.54 5.81
N GLY A 13 -10.22 -12.52 4.91
CA GLY A 13 -10.84 -12.39 3.59
C GLY A 13 -10.01 -11.59 2.58
N ASP A 14 -8.74 -11.31 2.85
CA ASP A 14 -7.87 -10.58 1.94
C ASP A 14 -6.43 -11.13 1.87
N ASN A 15 -5.56 -10.74 2.81
CA ASN A 15 -4.13 -11.06 2.81
C ASN A 15 -3.64 -11.91 3.98
N SER A 16 -4.43 -12.06 5.05
CA SER A 16 -4.03 -12.84 6.22
C SER A 16 -4.41 -14.31 6.06
N TRP A 17 -3.41 -15.20 6.15
CA TRP A 17 -3.61 -16.64 5.98
C TRP A 17 -3.02 -17.45 7.12
N LEU A 18 -3.69 -18.53 7.50
CA LEU A 18 -3.05 -19.65 8.19
C LEU A 18 -2.67 -20.71 7.15
N LEU A 19 -1.37 -20.97 7.01
CA LEU A 19 -0.80 -21.97 6.12
C LEU A 19 -0.31 -23.14 6.96
N SER A 20 -0.90 -24.32 6.74
CA SER A 20 -0.55 -25.54 7.50
C SER A 20 0.10 -26.55 6.56
N PHE A 21 1.38 -26.84 6.77
CA PHE A 21 2.16 -27.78 5.96
C PHE A 21 2.30 -29.12 6.68
N PRO A 22 2.04 -30.26 6.01
CA PRO A 22 2.16 -31.57 6.66
C PRO A 22 3.60 -31.81 7.13
N HIS A 23 3.78 -32.23 8.38
CA HIS A 23 5.07 -32.70 8.84
C HIS A 23 5.52 -33.95 8.06
N PRO A 24 6.82 -34.11 7.81
CA PRO A 24 7.38 -35.39 7.38
C PRO A 24 7.11 -36.49 8.44
N PRO A 25 6.93 -37.75 8.04
CA PRO A 25 6.63 -38.86 8.96
C PRO A 25 7.61 -39.03 10.13
N ALA A 26 8.85 -38.59 9.96
CA ALA A 26 9.88 -38.64 11.01
C ALA A 26 9.61 -37.64 12.15
N GLU A 27 9.06 -36.46 11.84
CA GLU A 27 8.82 -35.37 12.81
C GLU A 27 7.48 -35.49 13.53
N HIS A 28 6.49 -36.21 12.98
CA HIS A 28 5.19 -36.44 13.63
C HIS A 28 5.31 -36.99 15.06
N LYS A 29 6.33 -37.82 15.32
CA LYS A 29 6.56 -38.44 16.63
C LYS A 29 7.21 -37.49 17.63
N GLU A 30 7.93 -36.48 17.15
CA GLU A 30 8.69 -35.55 17.99
C GLU A 30 7.87 -34.29 18.32
N SER A 31 7.15 -33.73 17.34
CA SER A 31 6.34 -32.53 17.56
C SER A 31 4.97 -32.83 18.22
N GLY A 32 4.44 -34.03 18.01
CA GLY A 32 3.08 -34.37 18.41
C GLY A 32 1.99 -33.63 17.63
N LYS A 33 2.35 -32.95 16.53
CA LYS A 33 1.46 -32.27 15.58
C LYS A 33 1.50 -32.94 14.21
N ALA A 34 0.40 -32.94 13.47
CA ALA A 34 0.33 -33.41 12.10
C ALA A 34 0.85 -32.36 11.11
N TYR A 35 0.68 -31.09 11.42
CA TYR A 35 1.04 -29.96 10.58
C TYR A 35 1.98 -28.96 11.29
N TYR A 36 2.77 -28.27 10.48
CA TYR A 36 3.51 -27.08 10.85
C TYR A 36 2.70 -25.85 10.43
N HIS A 37 2.32 -25.01 11.40
CA HIS A 37 1.38 -23.91 11.22
C HIS A 37 2.08 -22.55 11.14
N ILE A 38 1.95 -21.89 9.99
CA ILE A 38 2.47 -20.55 9.72
C ILE A 38 1.32 -19.56 9.62
N VAL A 39 1.39 -18.50 10.43
CA VAL A 39 0.49 -17.35 10.33
C VAL A 39 1.15 -16.31 9.44
N PHE A 40 0.59 -16.13 8.24
CA PHE A 40 1.09 -15.21 7.23
C PHE A 40 0.39 -13.86 7.33
N GLU A 41 1.18 -12.80 7.55
CA GLU A 41 0.77 -11.38 7.57
C GLU A 41 -0.56 -11.13 8.32
N PRO A 42 -0.61 -11.34 9.65
CA PRO A 42 -1.85 -11.30 10.40
C PRO A 42 -2.36 -9.87 10.62
N TRP A 43 -3.56 -9.59 10.10
CA TRP A 43 -4.36 -8.39 10.34
C TRP A 43 -5.78 -8.81 10.75
N LEU A 44 -5.97 -9.03 12.06
CA LEU A 44 -7.15 -9.71 12.60
C LEU A 44 -8.23 -8.75 13.13
N HIS A 45 -7.93 -7.46 13.30
CA HIS A 45 -8.91 -6.47 13.73
C HIS A 45 -8.45 -5.04 13.42
N GLY A 46 -9.39 -4.11 13.44
CA GLY A 46 -9.13 -2.67 13.36
C GLY A 46 -8.58 -2.20 12.01
N PRO A 47 -8.50 -0.88 11.80
CA PRO A 47 -7.90 -0.31 10.60
C PRO A 47 -6.36 -0.28 10.70
N SER A 48 -5.69 -0.30 9.55
CA SER A 48 -4.26 -0.02 9.43
C SER A 48 -4.09 1.45 9.03
N SER A 49 -3.38 2.23 9.85
CA SER A 49 -3.13 3.65 9.57
C SER A 49 -1.63 3.94 9.55
N THR A 50 -1.17 4.71 8.58
CA THR A 50 0.22 5.16 8.47
C THR A 50 0.25 6.69 8.53
N LEU A 51 1.20 7.28 9.26
CA LEU A 51 1.37 8.74 9.37
C LEU A 51 0.17 9.50 9.98
N SER A 52 -0.65 8.83 10.80
CA SER A 52 -1.97 9.23 11.36
C SER A 52 -3.18 8.88 10.48
N SER A 53 -4.34 8.58 11.09
CA SER A 53 -5.59 8.22 10.38
C SER A 53 -6.13 9.29 9.45
N TRP A 54 -5.60 10.51 9.51
CA TRP A 54 -5.90 11.60 8.58
C TRP A 54 -5.12 11.50 7.26
N LEU A 55 -3.96 10.82 7.22
CA LEU A 55 -3.09 10.80 6.03
C LEU A 55 -3.27 9.53 5.20
N ILE A 56 -2.93 8.37 5.75
CA ILE A 56 -3.08 7.06 5.12
C ILE A 56 -3.92 6.19 6.05
N HIS A 57 -5.13 5.85 5.61
CA HIS A 57 -6.02 4.95 6.34
C HIS A 57 -6.54 3.87 5.40
N LEU A 58 -6.27 2.63 5.79
CA LEU A 58 -6.75 1.42 5.13
C LEU A 58 -7.63 0.67 6.12
N SER A 59 -8.83 0.29 5.69
CA SER A 59 -9.67 -0.63 6.44
C SER A 59 -10.11 -1.78 5.56
N LEU A 60 -10.18 -2.97 6.16
CA LEU A 60 -10.76 -4.15 5.53
C LEU A 60 -12.23 -3.88 5.18
N PRO A 61 -12.73 -4.42 4.06
CA PRO A 61 -14.13 -4.23 3.66
C PRO A 61 -15.11 -5.04 4.53
N GLY A 62 -14.61 -5.98 5.34
CA GLY A 62 -15.42 -6.81 6.22
C GLY A 62 -14.71 -7.13 7.54
N ILE A 63 -15.46 -7.66 8.49
CA ILE A 63 -14.94 -8.11 9.79
C ILE A 63 -14.15 -9.41 9.58
N PRO A 64 -12.89 -9.52 10.04
CA PRO A 64 -12.14 -10.77 9.98
C PRO A 64 -12.87 -11.93 10.68
N SER A 65 -12.75 -13.13 10.14
CA SER A 65 -13.36 -14.34 10.73
C SER A 65 -12.66 -14.78 12.02
N VAL A 66 -11.38 -14.45 12.13
CA VAL A 66 -10.53 -14.68 13.30
C VAL A 66 -10.19 -13.31 13.89
N LEU A 67 -10.57 -13.07 15.14
CA LEU A 67 -10.41 -11.77 15.79
C LEU A 67 -9.34 -11.79 16.89
N THR A 68 -9.09 -12.97 17.47
CA THR A 68 -8.20 -13.14 18.61
C THR A 68 -7.20 -14.28 18.39
N PRO A 69 -6.05 -14.26 19.11
CA PRO A 69 -5.14 -15.40 19.14
C PRO A 69 -5.84 -16.71 19.55
N SER A 70 -6.79 -16.64 20.49
CA SER A 70 -7.54 -17.82 20.94
C SER A 70 -8.40 -18.43 19.83
N ASP A 71 -8.99 -17.61 18.95
CA ASP A 71 -9.74 -18.10 17.78
C ASP A 71 -8.82 -18.82 16.80
N LEU A 72 -7.59 -18.32 16.63
CA LEU A 72 -6.57 -18.90 15.77
C LEU A 72 -6.05 -20.24 16.31
N GLU A 73 -5.81 -20.32 17.62
CA GLU A 73 -5.44 -21.56 18.32
C GLU A 73 -6.55 -22.61 18.24
N ALA A 74 -7.82 -22.21 18.39
CA ALA A 74 -8.96 -23.10 18.20
C ALA A 74 -9.02 -23.64 16.76
N LEU A 75 -8.73 -22.79 15.76
CA LEU A 75 -8.69 -23.18 14.36
C LEU A 75 -7.57 -24.21 14.07
N ILE A 76 -6.38 -24.00 14.65
CA ILE A 76 -5.28 -24.96 14.58
C ILE A 76 -5.68 -26.29 15.24
N GLN A 77 -6.30 -26.23 16.42
CA GLN A 77 -6.77 -27.42 17.11
C GLN A 77 -7.78 -28.22 16.26
N ASP A 78 -8.69 -27.57 15.55
CA ASP A 78 -9.61 -28.23 14.63
C ASP A 78 -8.89 -28.97 13.50
N ILE A 79 -7.85 -28.36 12.92
CA ILE A 79 -7.04 -28.95 11.85
C ILE A 79 -6.33 -30.21 12.35
N GLU A 80 -5.69 -30.10 13.51
CA GLU A 80 -4.96 -31.20 14.15
C GLU A 80 -5.90 -32.37 14.52
N LEU A 81 -7.07 -32.06 15.10
CA LEU A 81 -8.10 -33.06 15.40
C LEU A 81 -8.60 -33.76 14.14
N ALA A 82 -8.86 -33.00 13.06
CA ALA A 82 -9.28 -33.56 11.78
C ALA A 82 -8.20 -34.44 11.13
N ALA A 83 -6.93 -34.16 11.40
CA ALA A 83 -5.79 -34.97 10.98
C ALA A 83 -5.60 -36.26 11.79
N GLY A 84 -6.43 -36.49 12.82
CA GLY A 84 -6.35 -37.65 13.70
C GLY A 84 -5.40 -37.48 14.88
N VAL A 85 -4.93 -36.26 15.15
CA VAL A 85 -4.12 -35.95 16.33
C VAL A 85 -5.05 -35.69 17.51
N HIS A 86 -5.11 -36.66 18.43
CA HIS A 86 -5.88 -36.53 19.67
C HIS A 86 -4.99 -35.96 20.77
N LYS A 87 -5.48 -34.95 21.51
CA LYS A 87 -4.81 -34.47 22.72
C LYS A 87 -4.55 -35.64 23.67
N THR A 88 -3.30 -36.01 23.87
CA THR A 88 -2.92 -36.80 25.05
C THR A 88 -3.14 -35.92 26.28
N ASN A 89 -3.73 -36.48 27.33
CA ASN A 89 -4.10 -35.78 28.58
C ASN A 89 -2.89 -35.31 29.42
N THR A 90 -1.77 -34.99 28.78
CA THR A 90 -0.51 -34.59 29.43
C THR A 90 -0.36 -33.08 29.41
N GLY A 91 -0.82 -32.44 30.48
CA GLY A 91 -0.36 -31.11 30.90
C GLY A 91 -0.85 -29.93 30.05
N SER A 92 -1.06 -28.79 30.70
CA SER A 92 -1.15 -27.51 30.02
C SER A 92 0.11 -27.30 29.18
N ASN A 93 0.05 -27.52 27.87
CA ASN A 93 1.12 -27.07 27.00
C ASN A 93 1.12 -25.55 27.10
N ASP A 94 2.12 -25.03 27.82
CA ASP A 94 2.35 -23.60 28.02
C ASP A 94 2.81 -22.92 26.72
N HIS A 95 2.84 -23.63 25.58
CA HIS A 95 3.32 -23.16 24.29
C HIS A 95 2.16 -23.02 23.29
N SER A 96 2.19 -21.93 22.50
CA SER A 96 1.28 -21.67 21.38
C SER A 96 1.30 -22.82 20.36
N ALA A 97 0.15 -23.16 19.77
CA ALA A 97 0.10 -24.13 18.68
C ALA A 97 0.57 -23.55 17.34
N ILE A 98 0.80 -22.23 17.26
CA ILE A 98 1.40 -21.56 16.11
C ILE A 98 2.91 -21.80 16.13
N ASP A 99 3.44 -22.30 15.01
CA ASP A 99 4.87 -22.61 14.91
C ASP A 99 5.70 -21.42 14.43
N ALA A 100 5.15 -20.57 13.56
CA ALA A 100 5.83 -19.34 13.15
C ALA A 100 4.87 -18.26 12.63
N ILE A 101 5.33 -17.01 12.70
CA ILE A 101 4.73 -15.86 12.01
C ILE A 101 5.61 -15.50 10.81
N LEU A 102 5.01 -15.35 9.64
CA LEU A 102 5.72 -14.97 8.41
C LEU A 102 5.28 -13.58 7.93
N LEU A 103 6.24 -12.67 7.79
CA LEU A 103 6.04 -11.28 7.34
C LEU A 103 6.81 -11.06 6.02
N GLY A 104 6.08 -11.05 4.90
CA GLY A 104 6.63 -10.92 3.55
C GLY A 104 6.90 -9.48 3.13
N PHE A 105 6.26 -8.52 3.79
CA PHE A 105 6.34 -7.09 3.48
C PHE A 105 6.19 -6.22 4.74
N HIS A 106 6.63 -4.96 4.66
CA HIS A 106 6.88 -4.11 5.83
C HIS A 106 5.87 -2.95 6.01
N TYR A 107 4.88 -2.81 5.12
CA TYR A 107 3.83 -1.80 5.28
C TYR A 107 2.85 -2.21 6.39
N ASN A 108 2.21 -1.23 7.02
CA ASN A 108 1.44 -1.42 8.26
C ASN A 108 0.30 -2.44 8.13
N ASP A 109 -0.28 -2.63 6.94
CA ASP A 109 -1.29 -3.65 6.64
C ASP A 109 -0.73 -5.08 6.50
N HIS A 110 0.59 -5.23 6.40
CA HIS A 110 1.32 -6.51 6.42
C HIS A 110 2.03 -6.75 7.76
N VAL A 111 2.49 -5.68 8.44
CA VAL A 111 3.03 -5.70 9.81
C VAL A 111 2.08 -5.03 10.80
N HIS A 112 0.84 -5.51 10.87
CA HIS A 112 -0.21 -4.88 11.67
C HIS A 112 0.08 -4.98 13.18
N GLU A 113 0.71 -3.94 13.73
CA GLU A 113 1.20 -3.88 15.12
C GLU A 113 0.13 -4.25 16.17
N PRO A 114 -1.12 -3.73 16.11
CA PRO A 114 -2.13 -4.09 17.09
C PRO A 114 -2.42 -5.59 17.15
N THR A 115 -2.41 -6.26 16.00
CA THR A 115 -2.61 -7.72 15.93
C THR A 115 -1.36 -8.47 16.37
N LEU A 116 -0.18 -8.07 15.90
CA LEU A 116 1.08 -8.74 16.23
C LEU A 116 1.38 -8.71 17.74
N ARG A 117 1.03 -7.61 18.43
CA ARG A 117 1.19 -7.50 19.89
C ARG A 117 0.26 -8.42 20.70
N LEU A 118 -0.82 -8.93 20.10
CA LEU A 118 -1.70 -9.90 20.77
C LEU A 118 -1.12 -11.32 20.74
N LEU A 119 -0.26 -11.63 19.76
CA LEU A 119 0.32 -12.96 19.61
C LEU A 119 1.40 -13.22 20.66
N ASP A 120 1.54 -14.48 21.05
CA ASP A 120 2.52 -14.91 22.06
C ASP A 120 3.94 -14.54 21.60
N LYS A 121 4.69 -13.83 22.46
CA LYS A 121 6.05 -13.37 22.20
C LYS A 121 7.04 -14.50 21.89
N ARG A 122 6.75 -15.73 22.30
CA ARG A 122 7.61 -16.91 22.10
C ARG A 122 7.51 -17.46 20.68
N ILE A 123 6.47 -17.09 19.92
CA ILE A 123 6.32 -17.51 18.52
C ILE A 123 7.44 -16.85 17.71
N PRO A 124 8.26 -17.62 16.98
CA PRO A 124 9.31 -17.02 16.17
C PRO A 124 8.72 -16.26 14.97
N VAL A 125 9.24 -15.06 14.75
CA VAL A 125 8.91 -14.24 13.58
C VAL A 125 9.98 -14.43 12.52
N ILE A 126 9.55 -14.75 11.31
CA ILE A 126 10.37 -14.85 10.11
C ILE A 126 9.94 -13.70 9.20
N ALA A 127 10.84 -12.77 8.93
CA ALA A 127 10.49 -11.53 8.25
C ALA A 127 11.50 -11.16 7.16
N THR A 128 11.09 -10.33 6.20
CA THR A 128 12.07 -9.62 5.36
C THR A 128 12.94 -8.70 6.22
N PRO A 129 14.14 -8.30 5.76
CA PRO A 129 14.97 -7.35 6.50
C PRO A 129 14.22 -6.07 6.89
N ASP A 130 13.39 -5.53 5.99
CA ASP A 130 12.62 -4.32 6.23
C ASP A 130 11.50 -4.54 7.25
N ALA A 131 10.76 -5.65 7.15
CA ALA A 131 9.73 -5.97 8.14
C ALA A 131 10.34 -6.26 9.53
N ALA A 132 11.51 -6.91 9.57
CA ALA A 132 12.24 -7.10 10.82
C ALA A 132 12.72 -5.77 11.43
N ALA A 133 13.10 -4.79 10.61
CA ALA A 133 13.48 -3.45 11.09
C ALA A 133 12.30 -2.70 11.72
N VAL A 134 11.07 -2.97 11.28
CA VAL A 134 9.84 -2.42 11.88
C VAL A 134 9.50 -3.13 13.20
N VAL A 135 9.55 -4.46 13.23
CA VAL A 135 9.06 -5.27 14.36
C VAL A 135 10.06 -5.36 15.52
N LYS A 136 11.38 -5.40 15.26
CA LYS A 136 12.40 -5.53 16.33
C LYS A 136 12.35 -4.41 17.38
N PRO A 137 12.21 -3.11 17.01
CA PRO A 137 12.09 -2.02 17.97
C PRO A 137 10.89 -2.12 18.92
N TRP A 138 9.87 -2.92 18.60
CA TRP A 138 8.72 -3.12 19.49
C TRP A 138 9.05 -3.91 20.75
N CYS A 139 10.18 -4.61 20.76
CA CYS A 139 10.66 -5.46 21.86
C CYS A 139 9.59 -6.44 22.37
N HIS A 140 8.75 -6.94 21.46
CA HIS A 140 7.66 -7.85 21.78
C HIS A 140 8.07 -9.31 21.65
N PHE A 141 8.58 -9.73 20.48
CA PHE A 141 8.93 -11.12 20.20
C PHE A 141 10.35 -11.49 20.65
N ASP A 142 10.49 -12.69 21.23
CA ASP A 142 11.76 -13.21 21.72
C ASP A 142 12.71 -13.59 20.56
N THR A 143 12.15 -14.01 19.42
CA THR A 143 12.91 -14.43 18.22
C THR A 143 12.39 -13.74 16.97
N VAL A 144 13.25 -12.95 16.30
CA VAL A 144 12.98 -12.34 14.99
C VAL A 144 14.13 -12.67 14.04
N THR A 145 13.89 -13.61 13.12
CA THR A 145 14.84 -14.03 12.09
C THR A 145 14.50 -13.39 10.75
N THR A 146 15.51 -13.27 9.90
CA THR A 146 15.35 -12.72 8.54
C THR A 146 15.62 -13.79 7.49
N PHE A 147 14.85 -13.77 6.41
CA PHE A 147 15.17 -14.53 5.20
C PHE A 147 15.70 -13.60 4.11
N THR A 148 16.44 -14.18 3.15
CA THR A 148 17.22 -13.39 2.19
C THR A 148 16.38 -13.03 0.96
N ASN A 149 16.45 -11.76 0.54
CA ASN A 149 15.98 -11.36 -0.78
C ASN A 149 16.93 -11.94 -1.83
N LEU A 150 16.41 -12.74 -2.75
CA LEU A 150 17.19 -13.32 -3.85
C LEU A 150 17.33 -12.28 -4.96
N ALA A 151 18.12 -11.25 -4.66
CA ALA A 151 18.52 -10.20 -5.59
C ALA A 151 19.57 -10.73 -6.59
N SER A 152 20.10 -9.85 -7.44
CA SER A 152 21.05 -10.20 -8.50
C SER A 152 22.25 -11.01 -7.98
N GLY A 153 22.51 -12.17 -8.62
CA GLY A 153 23.65 -13.04 -8.32
C GLY A 153 23.33 -14.33 -7.55
N PHE A 154 22.08 -14.56 -7.14
CA PHE A 154 21.66 -15.84 -6.59
C PHE A 154 21.63 -16.93 -7.68
N ASP A 155 22.23 -18.09 -7.41
CA ASP A 155 22.12 -19.28 -8.27
C ASP A 155 20.82 -20.03 -7.95
N PRO A 156 19.84 -20.06 -8.87
CA PRO A 156 18.57 -20.73 -8.64
C PRO A 156 18.71 -22.22 -8.32
N ALA A 157 19.76 -22.90 -8.78
CA ALA A 157 20.01 -24.31 -8.45
C ALA A 157 20.36 -24.52 -6.96
N SER A 158 20.78 -23.45 -6.27
CA SER A 158 21.17 -23.49 -4.85
C SER A 158 20.00 -23.21 -3.89
N TRP A 159 18.76 -23.18 -4.38
CA TRP A 159 17.56 -22.83 -3.61
C TRP A 159 17.38 -23.59 -2.28
N ARG A 160 17.84 -24.85 -2.19
CA ARG A 160 17.79 -25.64 -0.94
C ARG A 160 18.69 -25.11 0.16
N SER A 161 19.73 -24.36 -0.19
CA SER A 161 20.69 -23.76 0.75
C SER A 161 20.33 -22.33 1.10
N ALA A 162 19.20 -21.81 0.60
CA ALA A 162 18.76 -20.45 0.86
C ALA A 162 18.44 -20.27 2.36
N PRO A 163 18.97 -19.21 3.02
CA PRO A 163 18.68 -18.95 4.42
C PRO A 163 17.18 -18.69 4.63
N SER A 164 16.52 -19.63 5.31
CA SER A 164 15.06 -19.63 5.55
C SER A 164 14.71 -19.30 7.02
N GLY A 165 15.60 -18.59 7.72
CA GLY A 165 15.42 -18.23 9.13
C GLY A 165 15.40 -19.45 10.04
N CYS A 166 14.36 -19.57 10.87
CA CYS A 166 14.14 -20.69 11.78
C CYS A 166 13.18 -21.77 11.24
N LEU A 167 12.88 -21.77 9.94
CA LEU A 167 12.02 -22.80 9.35
C LEU A 167 12.66 -24.19 9.42
N PRO A 168 11.85 -25.26 9.50
CA PRO A 168 12.34 -26.64 9.37
C PRO A 168 13.10 -26.85 8.06
N SER A 169 14.08 -27.75 8.04
CA SER A 169 14.96 -27.96 6.87
C SER A 169 14.22 -28.43 5.61
N TRP A 170 13.01 -28.99 5.77
CA TRP A 170 12.16 -29.43 4.67
C TRP A 170 11.28 -28.30 4.11
N LEU A 171 11.25 -27.11 4.74
CA LEU A 171 10.47 -25.95 4.32
C LEU A 171 11.37 -24.75 4.05
N ASN A 172 11.41 -24.31 2.79
CA ASN A 172 12.26 -23.22 2.33
C ASN A 172 11.43 -22.00 1.93
N LEU A 173 12.04 -20.82 2.08
CA LEU A 173 11.43 -19.55 1.77
C LEU A 173 12.33 -18.75 0.83
N LEU A 174 11.79 -18.39 -0.34
CA LEU A 174 12.51 -17.69 -1.40
C LEU A 174 11.75 -16.43 -1.79
N ARG A 175 12.40 -15.27 -1.82
CA ARG A 175 11.75 -14.02 -2.24
C ARG A 175 12.48 -13.40 -3.41
N PHE A 176 11.74 -13.17 -4.49
CA PHE A 176 12.21 -12.53 -5.71
C PHE A 176 11.63 -11.11 -5.78
N PRO A 177 12.46 -10.07 -5.56
CA PRO A 177 12.04 -8.68 -5.75
C PRO A 177 11.68 -8.41 -7.22
N GLY A 178 10.66 -7.60 -7.44
CA GLY A 178 10.30 -7.07 -8.75
C GLY A 178 10.79 -5.63 -8.94
N HIS A 179 10.19 -4.94 -9.92
CA HIS A 179 10.58 -3.58 -10.32
C HIS A 179 10.37 -2.47 -9.27
N HIS A 180 9.49 -2.68 -8.28
CA HIS A 180 9.30 -1.80 -7.11
C HIS A 180 9.13 -2.66 -5.85
N GLU A 181 9.31 -2.07 -4.67
CA GLU A 181 9.33 -2.79 -3.39
C GLU A 181 8.04 -3.56 -3.08
N LEU A 182 6.89 -3.00 -3.47
CA LEU A 182 5.55 -3.61 -3.36
C LEU A 182 5.43 -4.86 -4.25
N ASN A 183 6.14 -4.88 -5.37
CA ASN A 183 6.01 -5.91 -6.37
C ASN A 183 7.09 -6.96 -6.14
N TYR A 184 6.70 -8.11 -5.60
CA TYR A 184 7.60 -9.25 -5.36
C TYR A 184 6.85 -10.57 -5.51
N CYS A 185 7.59 -11.66 -5.65
CA CYS A 185 7.05 -13.02 -5.55
C CYS A 185 7.75 -13.76 -4.41
N LEU A 186 6.98 -14.22 -3.44
CA LEU A 186 7.42 -15.08 -2.34
C LEU A 186 7.05 -16.53 -2.65
N LEU A 187 7.99 -17.46 -2.46
CA LEU A 187 7.77 -18.88 -2.65
C LEU A 187 7.98 -19.61 -1.34
N LEU A 188 6.98 -20.40 -0.96
CA LEU A 188 7.04 -21.38 0.12
C LEU A 188 7.23 -22.75 -0.50
N VAL A 189 8.44 -23.30 -0.40
CA VAL A 189 8.81 -24.58 -1.01
C VAL A 189 8.92 -25.65 0.06
N TRP A 190 8.08 -26.68 0.03
CA TRP A 190 8.19 -27.81 0.95
C TRP A 190 8.67 -29.06 0.22
N SER A 191 9.48 -29.84 0.91
CA SER A 191 10.05 -31.09 0.43
C SER A 191 9.42 -32.25 1.19
N HIS A 192 8.99 -33.26 0.46
CA HIS A 192 8.34 -34.43 1.03
C HIS A 192 8.63 -35.68 0.21
N LEU A 193 8.42 -36.86 0.81
CA LEU A 193 8.58 -38.13 0.14
C LEU A 193 7.26 -38.59 -0.47
N GLU A 194 7.25 -38.81 -1.78
CA GLU A 194 6.15 -39.42 -2.50
C GLU A 194 6.63 -40.72 -3.14
N GLN A 195 6.02 -41.85 -2.75
CA GLN A 195 6.42 -43.18 -3.24
C GLN A 195 7.93 -43.47 -3.11
N GLY A 196 8.58 -42.94 -2.06
CA GLY A 196 10.01 -43.12 -1.80
C GLY A 196 10.94 -42.21 -2.61
N LYS A 197 10.40 -41.29 -3.42
CA LYS A 197 11.18 -40.24 -4.10
C LYS A 197 10.93 -38.89 -3.44
N GLU A 198 11.97 -38.09 -3.33
CA GLU A 198 11.86 -36.71 -2.87
C GLU A 198 11.16 -35.87 -3.95
N ARG A 199 10.11 -35.15 -3.56
CA ARG A 199 9.36 -34.23 -4.41
C ARG A 199 9.30 -32.86 -3.72
N HIS A 200 9.47 -31.80 -4.51
CA HIS A 200 9.40 -30.42 -4.07
C HIS A 200 8.21 -29.75 -4.69
N GLU A 201 7.41 -29.09 -3.87
CA GLU A 201 6.25 -28.34 -4.32
C GLU A 201 6.32 -26.93 -3.74
N ALA A 202 5.73 -25.97 -4.44
CA ALA A 202 5.75 -24.56 -4.07
C ALA A 202 4.37 -23.91 -4.12
N ILE A 203 4.14 -23.00 -3.17
CA ILE A 203 3.10 -21.97 -3.25
C ILE A 203 3.79 -20.66 -3.61
N LEU A 204 3.36 -20.04 -4.71
CA LEU A 204 3.78 -18.71 -5.13
C LEU A 204 2.81 -17.69 -4.53
N GLN A 205 3.32 -16.60 -3.98
CA GLN A 205 2.53 -15.51 -3.47
C GLN A 205 3.08 -14.19 -4.03
N SER A 206 2.26 -13.51 -4.83
CA SER A 206 2.61 -12.24 -5.47
C SER A 206 1.45 -11.25 -5.24
N PRO A 207 1.45 -10.54 -4.10
CA PRO A 207 0.28 -9.79 -3.63
C PRO A 207 -0.08 -8.60 -4.52
N HIS A 208 0.92 -7.87 -5.02
CA HIS A 208 0.73 -6.70 -5.87
C HIS A 208 1.06 -6.95 -7.35
N GLY A 209 1.36 -8.21 -7.71
CA GLY A 209 1.78 -8.61 -9.04
C GLY A 209 3.15 -8.09 -9.44
N LEU A 210 3.64 -8.60 -10.57
CA LEU A 210 4.91 -8.23 -11.18
C LEU A 210 4.63 -7.60 -12.55
N ARG A 211 5.17 -6.40 -12.81
CA ARG A 211 5.08 -5.80 -14.15
C ARG A 211 5.79 -6.67 -15.18
N GLU A 212 6.97 -7.15 -14.83
CA GLU A 212 7.80 -8.07 -15.58
C GLU A 212 8.32 -9.14 -14.64
N ILE A 213 8.44 -10.38 -15.13
CA ILE A 213 8.93 -11.51 -14.36
C ILE A 213 10.46 -11.42 -14.29
N PRO A 214 11.08 -11.34 -13.10
CA PRO A 214 12.53 -11.28 -12.98
C PRO A 214 13.21 -12.51 -13.58
N ASP A 215 14.35 -12.32 -14.25
CA ASP A 215 15.14 -13.41 -14.86
C ASP A 215 15.49 -14.51 -13.85
N GLN A 216 15.75 -14.15 -12.59
CA GLN A 216 16.06 -15.10 -11.52
C GLN A 216 14.84 -15.96 -11.15
N LEU A 217 13.65 -15.38 -11.15
CA LEU A 217 12.40 -16.11 -10.90
C LEU A 217 12.12 -17.05 -12.07
N GLN A 218 12.31 -16.58 -13.31
CA GLN A 218 12.18 -17.42 -14.49
C GLN A 218 13.19 -18.59 -14.46
N SER A 219 14.44 -18.30 -14.12
CA SER A 219 15.50 -19.32 -13.99
C SER A 219 15.21 -20.32 -12.87
N PHE A 220 14.54 -19.87 -11.79
CA PHE A 220 14.08 -20.77 -10.73
C PHE A 220 12.99 -21.73 -11.20
N PHE A 221 12.09 -21.30 -12.10
CA PHE A 221 11.04 -22.20 -12.62
C PHE A 221 11.59 -23.41 -13.36
N ASP A 222 12.79 -23.26 -13.93
CA ASP A 222 13.53 -24.28 -14.68
C ASP A 222 14.71 -24.87 -13.87
N ALA A 223 14.84 -24.53 -12.57
CA ALA A 223 15.96 -24.96 -11.75
C ALA A 223 15.88 -26.43 -11.33
N GLU A 224 17.05 -27.04 -11.15
CA GLU A 224 17.21 -28.35 -10.51
C GLU A 224 17.78 -28.19 -9.09
N PRO A 225 17.26 -28.92 -8.07
CA PRO A 225 16.18 -29.91 -8.15
C PRO A 225 14.82 -29.29 -8.52
N ALA A 226 14.09 -29.96 -9.42
CA ALA A 226 12.82 -29.48 -9.94
C ALA A 226 11.78 -29.22 -8.84
N VAL A 227 11.15 -28.05 -8.92
CA VAL A 227 10.06 -27.63 -8.03
C VAL A 227 8.76 -27.54 -8.82
N GLU A 228 7.73 -28.21 -8.32
CA GLU A 228 6.38 -28.13 -8.88
C GLU A 228 5.62 -26.95 -8.28
N LYS A 229 5.18 -26.02 -9.14
CA LYS A 229 4.47 -24.81 -8.73
C LYS A 229 2.98 -25.16 -8.57
N LEU A 230 2.57 -25.57 -7.37
CA LEU A 230 1.25 -26.14 -7.12
C LEU A 230 0.14 -25.08 -7.11
N ALA A 231 0.39 -23.94 -6.47
CA ALA A 231 -0.59 -22.88 -6.28
C ALA A 231 0.03 -21.49 -6.48
N LEU A 232 -0.79 -20.57 -6.99
CA LEU A 232 -0.50 -19.14 -7.10
C LEU A 232 -1.51 -18.35 -6.27
N LEU A 233 -1.04 -17.57 -5.30
CA LEU A 233 -1.80 -16.57 -4.55
C LEU A 233 -1.60 -15.21 -5.22
N HIS A 234 -2.64 -14.71 -5.87
CA HIS A 234 -2.56 -13.45 -6.61
C HIS A 234 -3.94 -12.79 -6.72
N GLY A 235 -3.99 -11.47 -6.55
CA GLY A 235 -5.20 -10.67 -6.70
C GLY A 235 -5.56 -10.42 -8.16
N LEU A 236 -6.84 -10.25 -8.47
CA LEU A 236 -7.30 -9.86 -9.81
C LEU A 236 -7.43 -8.35 -9.95
N LYS A 237 -7.64 -7.63 -8.84
CA LYS A 237 -7.78 -6.17 -8.84
C LYS A 237 -6.50 -5.47 -9.28
N GLU A 238 -6.66 -4.32 -9.93
CA GLU A 238 -5.60 -3.35 -10.18
C GLU A 238 -5.74 -2.21 -9.17
N SER A 239 -4.63 -1.59 -8.79
CA SER A 239 -4.64 -0.41 -7.92
C SER A 239 -3.80 0.70 -8.55
N TYR A 240 -4.31 1.92 -8.45
CA TYR A 240 -3.71 3.10 -9.08
C TYR A 240 -3.55 4.21 -8.06
N ALA A 241 -2.44 4.95 -8.15
CA ALA A 241 -2.19 6.20 -7.45
C ALA A 241 -1.67 7.23 -8.45
N ILE A 242 -2.32 8.40 -8.53
CA ILE A 242 -2.02 9.49 -9.48
C ILE A 242 -1.98 8.99 -10.93
N GLY A 243 -2.85 8.04 -11.27
CA GLY A 243 -2.89 7.42 -12.60
C GLY A 243 -1.75 6.41 -12.87
N HIS A 244 -0.81 6.23 -11.95
CA HIS A 244 0.21 5.18 -12.02
C HIS A 244 -0.30 3.90 -11.38
N GLN A 245 -0.19 2.78 -12.11
CA GLN A 245 -0.54 1.46 -11.60
C GLN A 245 0.56 0.94 -10.66
N ASN A 246 0.18 0.56 -9.44
CA ASN A 246 1.08 -0.03 -8.44
C ASN A 246 0.76 -1.51 -8.14
N THR A 247 -0.50 -1.93 -8.37
CA THR A 247 -0.93 -3.34 -8.33
C THR A 247 -1.39 -3.78 -9.71
N PHE A 248 -0.78 -4.84 -10.24
CA PHE A 248 -0.87 -5.22 -11.66
C PHE A 248 -2.00 -6.20 -12.01
N GLY A 249 -2.72 -6.70 -11.00
CA GLY A 249 -3.98 -7.44 -11.17
C GLY A 249 -3.95 -8.63 -12.13
N ALA A 250 -5.09 -8.87 -12.77
CA ALA A 250 -5.36 -10.11 -13.50
C ALA A 250 -4.40 -10.38 -14.69
N ILE A 251 -3.95 -9.36 -15.44
CA ILE A 251 -3.05 -9.55 -16.59
C ILE A 251 -1.67 -10.03 -16.12
N ALA A 252 -1.07 -9.33 -15.16
CA ALA A 252 0.24 -9.71 -14.63
C ALA A 252 0.18 -11.07 -13.91
N GLY A 253 -0.89 -11.32 -13.16
CA GLY A 253 -1.11 -12.63 -12.54
C GLY A 253 -1.20 -13.74 -13.59
N LEU A 254 -1.86 -13.50 -14.73
CA LEU A 254 -2.01 -14.48 -15.80
C LEU A 254 -0.66 -14.77 -16.45
N ALA A 255 0.14 -13.74 -16.72
CA ALA A 255 1.51 -13.91 -17.22
C ALA A 255 2.36 -14.76 -16.26
N LEU A 256 2.28 -14.48 -14.95
CA LEU A 256 3.00 -15.26 -13.93
C LEU A 256 2.48 -16.70 -13.83
N HIS A 257 1.17 -16.92 -13.95
CA HIS A 257 0.56 -18.25 -13.96
C HIS A 257 1.06 -19.09 -15.15
N ARG A 258 1.13 -18.51 -16.35
CA ARG A 258 1.70 -19.18 -17.53
C ARG A 258 3.19 -19.48 -17.35
N ALA A 259 3.97 -18.50 -16.90
CA ALA A 259 5.41 -18.65 -16.72
C ALA A 259 5.78 -19.70 -15.66
N ALA A 260 4.96 -19.83 -14.62
CA ALA A 260 5.12 -20.85 -13.58
C ALA A 260 4.71 -22.27 -14.04
N GLY A 261 4.27 -22.45 -15.28
CA GLY A 261 3.86 -23.75 -15.83
C GLY A 261 2.44 -24.15 -15.46
N ASP A 262 1.51 -23.19 -15.47
CA ASP A 262 0.08 -23.35 -15.20
C ASP A 262 -0.23 -24.06 -13.86
N PRO A 263 0.09 -23.42 -12.70
CA PRO A 263 -0.26 -23.96 -11.38
C PRO A 263 -1.71 -24.44 -11.29
N LYS A 264 -1.89 -25.59 -10.61
CA LYS A 264 -3.19 -26.26 -10.46
C LYS A 264 -4.24 -25.39 -9.77
N TYR A 265 -3.80 -24.51 -8.88
CA TYR A 265 -4.66 -23.62 -8.11
C TYR A 265 -4.25 -22.17 -8.30
N TRP A 266 -5.21 -21.31 -8.64
CA TRP A 266 -5.07 -19.87 -8.46
C TRP A 266 -5.95 -19.47 -7.30
N VAL A 267 -5.37 -19.11 -6.16
CA VAL A 267 -6.10 -18.65 -4.98
C VAL A 267 -6.12 -17.13 -4.98
N THR A 268 -7.28 -16.52 -4.90
CA THR A 268 -7.38 -15.05 -4.77
C THR A 268 -6.87 -14.63 -3.40
N SER A 269 -5.92 -13.68 -3.37
CA SER A 269 -5.44 -13.00 -2.17
C SER A 269 -5.11 -11.55 -2.54
N HIS A 270 -5.20 -10.62 -1.59
CA HIS A 270 -5.05 -9.17 -1.86
C HIS A 270 -6.03 -8.69 -2.95
N ASN A 271 -7.19 -9.34 -3.04
CA ASN A 271 -8.17 -9.12 -4.10
C ASN A 271 -9.32 -8.22 -3.64
N SER A 272 -9.50 -8.07 -2.32
CA SER A 272 -10.57 -7.28 -1.77
C SER A 272 -10.33 -5.79 -2.05
N PRO A 273 -11.34 -5.04 -2.51
CA PRO A 273 -11.20 -3.60 -2.68
C PRO A 273 -11.02 -2.97 -1.30
N LEU A 274 -9.85 -2.40 -1.05
CA LEU A 274 -9.57 -1.79 0.24
C LEU A 274 -10.26 -0.43 0.31
N LEU A 275 -10.69 -0.05 1.51
CA LEU A 275 -11.27 1.26 1.74
C LEU A 275 -10.15 2.24 2.04
N TYR A 276 -9.82 3.08 1.07
CA TYR A 276 -8.82 4.13 1.21
C TYR A 276 -9.47 5.41 1.74
N SER A 277 -9.01 5.89 2.88
CA SER A 277 -9.38 7.22 3.39
C SER A 277 -8.17 7.99 3.89
N GLY A 278 -8.39 9.27 4.20
CA GLY A 278 -7.32 10.23 4.49
C GLY A 278 -7.05 11.20 3.33
N ALA A 279 -6.53 12.38 3.69
CA ALA A 279 -6.29 13.47 2.75
C ALA A 279 -5.25 13.11 1.69
N LEU A 280 -4.24 12.29 2.03
CA LEU A 280 -3.23 11.86 1.07
C LEU A 280 -3.80 10.86 0.08
N MET A 281 -4.52 9.83 0.54
CA MET A 281 -5.18 8.87 -0.37
C MET A 281 -6.13 9.54 -1.36
N ARG A 282 -6.92 10.51 -0.89
CA ARG A 282 -7.81 11.32 -1.75
C ARG A 282 -7.03 12.21 -2.72
N MET A 283 -5.97 12.86 -2.26
CA MET A 283 -5.12 13.71 -3.10
C MET A 283 -4.36 12.92 -4.17
N LEU A 284 -3.95 11.69 -3.84
CA LEU A 284 -3.31 10.75 -4.75
C LEU A 284 -4.32 10.06 -5.67
N TYR A 285 -5.63 10.31 -5.50
CA TYR A 285 -6.69 9.63 -6.27
C TYR A 285 -6.51 8.09 -6.25
N VAL A 286 -6.20 7.54 -5.07
CA VAL A 286 -6.00 6.09 -4.92
C VAL A 286 -7.32 5.38 -5.12
N HIS A 287 -7.35 4.43 -6.04
CA HIS A 287 -8.54 3.63 -6.31
C HIS A 287 -8.17 2.25 -6.81
N ASP A 288 -9.04 1.30 -6.49
CA ASP A 288 -8.98 -0.07 -6.99
C ASP A 288 -9.90 -0.22 -8.19
N THR A 289 -9.44 -0.95 -9.22
CA THR A 289 -10.25 -1.37 -10.35
C THR A 289 -10.35 -2.90 -10.33
N PRO A 290 -11.51 -3.47 -9.98
CA PRO A 290 -11.69 -4.92 -9.99
C PRO A 290 -11.63 -5.46 -11.42
N ARG A 291 -10.94 -6.58 -11.61
CA ARG A 291 -10.91 -7.34 -12.88
C ARG A 291 -11.35 -8.77 -12.65
N THR A 292 -11.63 -9.46 -13.75
CA THR A 292 -11.93 -10.90 -13.76
C THR A 292 -10.85 -11.65 -14.54
N ILE A 293 -10.74 -12.95 -14.28
CA ILE A 293 -9.86 -13.80 -15.08
C ILE A 293 -10.32 -13.88 -16.55
N ASP A 294 -11.63 -13.87 -16.78
CA ASP A 294 -12.21 -13.85 -18.12
C ASP A 294 -11.78 -12.61 -18.90
N TRP A 295 -11.79 -11.43 -18.25
CA TRP A 295 -11.28 -10.21 -18.86
C TRP A 295 -9.80 -10.32 -19.22
N ALA A 296 -8.96 -10.87 -18.34
CA ALA A 296 -7.54 -11.06 -18.66
C ALA A 296 -7.32 -12.06 -19.81
N MET A 297 -8.12 -13.13 -19.87
CA MET A 297 -8.07 -14.09 -20.98
C MET A 297 -8.52 -13.49 -22.30
N GLU A 298 -9.52 -12.62 -22.31
CA GLU A 298 -9.92 -11.87 -23.52
C GLU A 298 -8.78 -11.00 -24.03
N GLN A 299 -8.05 -10.34 -23.11
CA GLN A 299 -6.89 -9.53 -23.46
C GLN A 299 -5.74 -10.40 -24.00
N GLU A 300 -5.43 -11.52 -23.36
CA GLU A 300 -4.46 -12.52 -23.85
C GLU A 300 -4.85 -12.99 -25.26
N ALA A 301 -6.11 -13.40 -25.46
CA ALA A 301 -6.61 -13.86 -26.75
C ALA A 301 -6.57 -12.78 -27.83
N SER A 302 -6.80 -11.51 -27.48
CA SER A 302 -6.74 -10.39 -28.43
C SER A 302 -5.33 -10.18 -28.99
N ALA A 303 -4.31 -10.47 -28.19
CA ALA A 303 -2.90 -10.34 -28.55
C ALA A 303 -2.35 -11.54 -29.36
N LEU A 304 -3.06 -12.67 -29.40
CA LEU A 304 -2.63 -13.88 -30.11
C LEU A 304 -2.84 -13.82 -31.63
N SER A 305 -1.92 -14.45 -32.37
CA SER A 305 -2.05 -14.68 -33.80
C SER A 305 -3.17 -15.66 -34.14
N SER A 306 -3.63 -15.67 -35.40
CA SER A 306 -4.69 -16.57 -35.88
C SER A 306 -4.36 -18.05 -35.68
N GLU A 307 -3.08 -18.45 -35.75
CA GLU A 307 -2.62 -19.83 -35.54
C GLU A 307 -2.65 -20.23 -34.06
N GLN A 308 -2.31 -19.31 -33.15
CA GLN A 308 -2.32 -19.56 -31.71
C GLN A 308 -3.75 -19.69 -31.15
N LYS A 309 -4.72 -18.97 -31.74
CA LYS A 309 -6.14 -19.05 -31.37
C LYS A 309 -6.75 -20.44 -31.58
N VAL A 310 -6.23 -21.23 -32.51
CA VAL A 310 -6.74 -22.59 -32.83
C VAL A 310 -6.45 -23.59 -31.72
N LYS A 311 -5.37 -23.42 -30.94
CA LYS A 311 -5.02 -24.33 -29.84
C LYS A 311 -5.90 -24.18 -28.60
N GLY A 312 -6.64 -23.07 -28.48
CA GLY A 312 -7.42 -22.73 -27.30
C GLY A 312 -6.54 -22.35 -26.10
N LEU A 313 -7.00 -21.38 -25.31
CA LEU A 313 -6.34 -20.97 -24.07
C LEU A 313 -6.95 -21.72 -22.89
N MET A 314 -6.13 -22.39 -22.08
CA MET A 314 -6.59 -23.05 -20.87
C MET A 314 -6.97 -21.99 -19.83
N LYS A 315 -8.20 -22.03 -19.32
CA LYS A 315 -8.67 -21.13 -18.27
C LYS A 315 -8.06 -21.52 -16.91
N PRO A 316 -7.41 -20.60 -16.19
CA PRO A 316 -6.92 -20.87 -14.84
C PRO A 316 -8.06 -21.24 -13.87
N ASN A 317 -7.77 -22.16 -12.96
CA ASN A 317 -8.69 -22.56 -11.90
C ASN A 317 -8.63 -21.56 -10.74
N VAL A 318 -9.38 -20.46 -10.89
CA VAL A 318 -9.46 -19.40 -9.88
C VAL A 318 -10.41 -19.79 -8.76
N ILE A 319 -9.89 -19.77 -7.54
CA ILE A 319 -10.54 -20.18 -6.32
C ILE A 319 -10.57 -19.00 -5.37
N ASP A 320 -11.78 -18.55 -5.09
CA ASP A 320 -12.05 -17.66 -3.96
C ASP A 320 -12.29 -18.48 -2.69
N VAL A 321 -11.52 -18.15 -1.65
CA VAL A 321 -11.66 -18.73 -0.30
C VAL A 321 -12.29 -17.66 0.57
N GLU A 322 -13.57 -17.88 0.89
CA GLU A 322 -14.35 -16.97 1.74
C GLU A 322 -13.63 -16.71 3.07
N ASN A 323 -13.89 -15.57 3.70
CA ASN A 323 -13.33 -15.23 5.01
C ASN A 323 -13.70 -16.31 6.05
N GLY A 324 -12.71 -16.97 6.66
CA GLY A 324 -12.87 -18.13 7.54
C GLY A 324 -12.92 -19.49 6.82
N GLY A 325 -12.96 -19.47 5.49
CA GLY A 325 -12.94 -20.64 4.62
C GLY A 325 -11.58 -21.34 4.59
N ARG A 326 -11.60 -22.64 4.34
CA ARG A 326 -10.43 -23.51 4.30
C ARG A 326 -10.32 -24.20 2.93
N LEU A 327 -9.12 -24.26 2.38
CA LEU A 327 -8.79 -24.93 1.13
C LEU A 327 -7.68 -25.96 1.38
N VAL A 328 -7.95 -27.22 1.07
CA VAL A 328 -6.92 -28.26 1.03
C VAL A 328 -6.36 -28.32 -0.39
N LEU A 329 -5.03 -28.28 -0.54
CA LEU A 329 -4.36 -28.34 -1.84
C LEU A 329 -4.29 -29.78 -2.39
N ASP A 330 -5.43 -30.46 -2.34
CA ASP A 330 -5.71 -31.80 -2.87
C ASP A 330 -6.94 -31.80 -3.82
N GLY A 331 -7.79 -30.77 -3.74
CA GLY A 331 -9.01 -30.61 -4.51
C GLY A 331 -10.31 -30.49 -3.68
N PHE A 332 -10.26 -30.68 -2.36
CA PHE A 332 -11.44 -30.58 -1.49
C PHE A 332 -11.52 -29.23 -0.76
N LYS A 333 -12.64 -28.51 -0.96
CA LYS A 333 -13.03 -27.38 -0.09
C LYS A 333 -13.77 -27.94 1.12
N PHE A 334 -13.22 -27.77 2.32
CA PHE A 334 -13.94 -28.05 3.55
C PHE A 334 -14.53 -26.75 4.09
N ARG A 335 -15.85 -26.71 4.25
CA ARG A 335 -16.48 -25.77 5.17
C ARG A 335 -16.25 -26.28 6.59
N GLY A 336 -15.13 -25.87 7.20
CA GLY A 336 -14.99 -25.94 8.64
C GLY A 336 -16.09 -25.07 9.26
N ALA A 337 -16.66 -25.50 10.38
CA ALA A 337 -17.61 -24.70 11.15
C ALA A 337 -16.87 -23.51 11.81
N ALA A 338 -16.39 -22.56 11.01
CA ALA A 338 -15.97 -21.27 11.49
C ALA A 338 -17.21 -20.54 12.03
N LEU A 339 -17.06 -19.92 13.20
CA LEU A 339 -18.03 -19.12 13.94
C LEU A 339 -18.99 -18.40 12.98
N GLN A 340 -20.16 -18.98 12.72
CA GLN A 340 -21.20 -18.35 11.91
C GLN A 340 -21.73 -17.14 12.68
N ARG A 341 -21.14 -15.98 12.42
CA ARG A 341 -21.85 -14.71 12.61
C ARG A 341 -22.52 -14.37 11.29
N PRO A 342 -23.84 -14.09 11.28
CA PRO A 342 -24.54 -13.72 10.06
C PRO A 342 -23.85 -12.50 9.44
N SER A 343 -23.63 -12.56 8.13
CA SER A 343 -23.16 -11.44 7.33
C SER A 343 -24.12 -10.26 7.52
N VAL A 344 -23.69 -9.24 8.24
CA VAL A 344 -24.40 -7.96 8.26
C VAL A 344 -24.13 -7.32 6.90
N GLU A 345 -25.12 -7.31 6.02
CA GLU A 345 -25.10 -6.48 4.82
C GLU A 345 -24.74 -5.05 5.22
N ALA A 346 -23.68 -4.49 4.63
CA ALA A 346 -23.23 -3.15 4.96
C ALA A 346 -24.34 -2.13 4.63
N ASP A 347 -24.92 -1.50 5.66
CA ASP A 347 -25.91 -0.44 5.45
C ASP A 347 -25.24 0.75 4.77
N ASN A 348 -25.71 1.10 3.57
CA ASN A 348 -25.27 2.30 2.84
C ASN A 348 -26.12 3.52 3.23
N CYS A 349 -25.49 4.69 3.28
CA CYS A 349 -26.14 5.96 3.51
C CYS A 349 -26.97 6.36 2.28
N THR A 350 -28.26 6.66 2.45
CA THR A 350 -29.13 6.99 1.32
C THR A 350 -28.93 8.41 0.76
N ILE A 351 -28.06 9.23 1.38
CA ILE A 351 -27.74 10.59 0.92
C ILE A 351 -26.52 10.58 0.01
N CYS A 352 -25.41 9.98 0.47
CA CYS A 352 -24.17 9.93 -0.30
C CYS A 352 -23.97 8.61 -1.08
N LEU A 353 -24.81 7.59 -0.82
CA LEU A 353 -24.74 6.24 -1.40
C LEU A 353 -23.44 5.48 -1.07
N GLN A 354 -22.71 5.91 -0.03
CA GLN A 354 -21.52 5.25 0.51
C GLN A 354 -21.85 4.44 1.77
N GLY A 355 -20.95 3.59 2.24
CA GLY A 355 -21.15 2.83 3.49
C GLY A 355 -21.24 3.75 4.72
N ILE A 356 -22.17 3.47 5.65
CA ILE A 356 -22.37 4.30 6.85
C ILE A 356 -21.17 4.15 7.79
N THR A 357 -20.43 5.24 7.98
CA THR A 357 -19.26 5.36 8.87
C THR A 357 -19.62 5.86 10.27
N ASP A 358 -20.57 6.79 10.40
CA ASP A 358 -21.09 7.28 11.68
C ASP A 358 -22.61 7.31 11.62
N ARG A 359 -23.22 6.24 12.14
CA ARG A 359 -24.65 6.02 12.00
C ARG A 359 -25.46 7.07 12.73
N ALA A 360 -26.32 7.73 11.97
CA ALA A 360 -27.24 8.72 12.48
C ALA A 360 -28.68 8.20 12.49
N VAL A 361 -29.34 8.36 13.64
CA VAL A 361 -30.73 7.97 13.86
C VAL A 361 -31.57 9.23 14.02
N THR A 362 -32.59 9.38 13.20
CA THR A 362 -33.52 10.52 13.24
C THR A 362 -34.55 10.37 14.36
N VAL A 363 -34.83 11.43 15.10
CA VAL A 363 -35.90 11.48 16.12
C VAL A 363 -37.05 12.37 15.61
N PRO A 364 -38.32 11.93 15.67
CA PRO A 364 -38.84 10.70 16.30
C PRO A 364 -39.00 9.50 15.35
N CYS A 365 -38.70 9.64 14.06
CA CYS A 365 -39.07 8.63 13.07
C CYS A 365 -38.12 7.42 12.98
N ASN A 366 -37.02 7.41 13.73
CA ASN A 366 -36.06 6.32 13.92
C ASN A 366 -35.45 5.73 12.63
N HIS A 367 -35.39 6.52 11.55
CA HIS A 367 -34.67 6.10 10.35
C HIS A 367 -33.17 6.24 10.57
N LEU A 368 -32.42 5.20 10.19
CA LEU A 368 -31.02 4.96 10.56
C LEU A 368 -30.07 4.68 9.38
N SER A 369 -30.53 4.94 8.15
CA SER A 369 -29.79 4.68 6.90
C SER A 369 -28.98 5.92 6.44
N PHE A 370 -28.35 6.63 7.38
CA PHE A 370 -27.61 7.86 7.09
C PHE A 370 -26.30 7.95 7.87
N ASP A 371 -25.29 8.56 7.26
CA ASP A 371 -24.15 9.13 7.96
C ASP A 371 -24.54 10.43 8.66
N PHE A 372 -23.98 10.66 9.86
CA PHE A 372 -24.21 11.86 10.64
C PHE A 372 -23.85 13.14 9.88
N ALA A 373 -22.70 13.18 9.21
CA ALA A 373 -22.28 14.37 8.46
C ALA A 373 -23.26 14.69 7.32
N CYS A 374 -23.70 13.67 6.57
CA CYS A 374 -24.64 13.83 5.47
C CYS A 374 -26.01 14.29 5.95
N LEU A 375 -26.51 13.70 7.04
CA LEU A 375 -27.80 14.06 7.62
C LEU A 375 -27.75 15.44 8.28
N ALA A 376 -26.66 15.79 8.96
CA ALA A 376 -26.48 17.11 9.56
C ALA A 376 -26.51 18.21 8.50
N GLN A 377 -25.79 18.03 7.39
CA GLN A 377 -25.81 18.97 6.27
C GLN A 377 -27.20 19.07 5.62
N TRP A 378 -27.92 17.96 5.45
CA TRP A 378 -29.30 17.99 4.97
C TRP A 378 -30.22 18.82 5.87
N LEU A 379 -30.07 18.66 7.19
CA LEU A 379 -30.87 19.35 8.20
C LEU A 379 -30.54 20.85 8.35
N GLU A 380 -29.44 21.33 7.75
CA GLU A 380 -29.17 22.77 7.64
C GLU A 380 -30.12 23.46 6.66
N GLU A 381 -30.57 22.75 5.62
CA GLU A 381 -31.45 23.26 4.57
C GLU A 381 -32.89 22.74 4.67
N ASN A 382 -33.09 21.52 5.18
CA ASN A 382 -34.38 20.83 5.22
C ASN A 382 -34.62 20.20 6.61
N MET A 383 -35.61 20.66 7.35
CA MET A 383 -35.92 20.16 8.71
C MET A 383 -36.66 18.79 8.73
N THR A 384 -36.70 18.07 7.61
CA THR A 384 -37.47 16.84 7.45
C THR A 384 -36.57 15.65 7.09
N CYS A 385 -36.97 14.46 7.51
CA CYS A 385 -36.27 13.21 7.21
C CYS A 385 -36.26 12.94 5.70
N PRO A 386 -35.09 12.63 5.09
CA PRO A 386 -35.00 12.34 3.65
C PRO A 386 -35.87 11.16 3.19
N LEU A 387 -36.16 10.20 4.07
CA LEU A 387 -36.92 9.00 3.74
C LEU A 387 -38.43 9.17 3.90
N CYS A 388 -38.88 9.67 5.04
CA CYS A 388 -40.32 9.73 5.37
C CYS A 388 -40.91 11.14 5.37
N LYS A 389 -40.08 12.18 5.20
CA LYS A 389 -40.46 13.60 5.23
C LYS A 389 -41.07 14.09 6.56
N ALA A 390 -40.98 13.30 7.64
CA ALA A 390 -41.38 13.73 8.97
C ALA A 390 -40.40 14.78 9.53
N ASP A 391 -40.90 15.73 10.33
CA ASP A 391 -40.06 16.72 11.01
C ASP A 391 -39.07 16.03 11.96
N VAL A 392 -37.79 16.38 11.85
CA VAL A 392 -36.71 15.84 12.68
C VAL A 392 -36.39 16.83 13.80
N SER A 393 -36.58 16.41 15.05
CA SER A 393 -36.29 17.24 16.23
C SER A 393 -34.84 17.09 16.72
N ALA A 394 -34.28 15.90 16.58
CA ALA A 394 -32.91 15.59 16.98
C ALA A 394 -32.33 14.44 16.14
N VAL A 395 -31.01 14.33 16.15
CA VAL A 395 -30.26 13.22 15.54
C VAL A 395 -29.35 12.59 16.59
N GLN A 396 -29.44 11.28 16.76
CA GLN A 396 -28.59 10.50 17.66
C GLN A 396 -27.47 9.83 16.85
N TYR A 397 -26.21 10.00 17.24
CA TYR A 397 -25.02 9.57 16.49
C TYR A 397 -23.86 9.18 17.41
N ALA A 398 -22.75 8.65 16.87
CA ALA A 398 -21.59 8.20 17.65
C ALA A 398 -21.94 7.18 18.74
N TRP A 399 -22.72 6.15 18.38
CA TRP A 399 -23.15 5.08 19.28
C TRP A 399 -21.97 4.20 19.72
N ARG A 400 -21.76 4.08 21.03
CA ARG A 400 -20.81 3.17 21.67
C ARG A 400 -21.48 2.08 22.51
N GLY A 401 -22.80 2.17 22.67
CA GLY A 401 -23.67 1.20 23.33
C GLY A 401 -25.15 1.63 23.24
N PRO A 402 -26.10 0.84 23.75
CA PRO A 402 -27.54 1.17 23.66
C PRO A 402 -27.94 2.51 24.29
N ASP A 403 -27.21 2.95 25.32
CA ASP A 403 -27.45 4.20 26.04
C ASP A 403 -26.27 5.20 25.96
N ASP A 404 -25.20 4.87 25.22
CA ASP A 404 -24.03 5.75 25.02
C ASP A 404 -24.01 6.24 23.56
N TYR A 405 -24.59 7.41 23.34
CA TYR A 405 -24.63 8.11 22.06
C TYR A 405 -24.61 9.63 22.27
N LYS A 406 -24.28 10.38 21.22
CA LYS A 406 -24.37 11.84 21.17
C LYS A 406 -25.66 12.27 20.50
N THR A 407 -26.20 13.41 20.93
CA THR A 407 -27.41 13.99 20.35
C THR A 407 -27.10 15.35 19.72
N TYR A 408 -27.50 15.53 18.46
CA TYR A 408 -27.50 16.80 17.75
C TYR A 408 -28.94 17.34 17.70
N GLU A 409 -29.19 18.45 18.37
CA GLU A 409 -30.50 19.10 18.39
C GLU A 409 -30.70 19.97 17.15
N VAL A 410 -31.81 19.77 16.42
CA VAL A 410 -32.11 20.54 15.22
C VAL A 410 -32.89 21.80 15.64
N ARG A 411 -32.19 22.93 15.73
CA ARG A 411 -32.80 24.21 16.16
C ARG A 411 -33.58 24.86 15.02
N ARG A 412 -34.86 25.19 15.25
CA ARG A 412 -35.62 26.06 14.35
C ARG A 412 -34.97 27.45 14.31
N ARG A 413 -34.65 27.93 13.10
CA ARG A 413 -34.42 29.37 12.89
C ARG A 413 -35.77 30.08 12.97
N ASP A 414 -36.06 30.69 14.11
CA ASP A 414 -37.10 31.71 14.17
C ASP A 414 -36.57 32.97 13.48
N SER A 415 -36.98 33.17 12.23
CA SER A 415 -36.73 34.42 11.50
C SER A 415 -38.04 34.94 10.92
N GLY A 416 -38.62 35.92 11.62
CA GLY A 416 -39.61 36.82 11.06
C GLY A 416 -39.03 37.73 9.97
N CYS A 417 -39.95 38.32 9.21
CA CYS A 417 -39.81 39.38 8.20
C CYS A 417 -39.31 39.02 6.78
N LYS A 418 -40.31 38.79 5.90
CA LYS A 418 -40.59 39.50 4.63
C LYS A 418 -39.41 40.23 3.96
N HIS A 419 -39.11 39.91 2.69
CA HIS A 419 -39.36 40.81 1.54
C HIS A 419 -39.06 40.18 0.15
N LYS A 420 -40.14 40.13 -0.64
CA LYS A 420 -40.28 40.40 -2.10
C LYS A 420 -39.55 39.56 -3.15
N ALA A 421 -40.38 38.77 -3.83
CA ALA A 421 -40.20 38.26 -5.18
C ALA A 421 -40.18 39.36 -6.26
N ARG A 422 -39.33 39.14 -7.27
CA ARG A 422 -39.38 39.59 -8.69
C ARG A 422 -38.34 38.70 -9.40
N GLY A 423 -38.56 37.96 -10.48
CA GLY A 423 -39.54 38.06 -11.55
C GLY A 423 -38.78 38.21 -12.88
N ASN A 424 -38.60 37.07 -13.58
CA ASN A 424 -38.33 36.82 -15.01
C ASN A 424 -37.34 37.69 -15.82
N ALA A 425 -36.47 37.09 -16.63
CA ALA A 425 -36.77 36.65 -18.01
C ALA A 425 -35.48 36.29 -18.78
N GLU A 426 -35.68 35.45 -19.80
CA GLU A 426 -34.71 34.77 -20.66
C GLU A 426 -33.95 35.69 -21.62
N HIS A 427 -32.81 35.22 -22.17
CA HIS A 427 -32.51 35.22 -23.61
C HIS A 427 -31.35 34.26 -23.89
N GLY A 428 -31.60 33.23 -24.70
CA GLY A 428 -30.57 32.32 -25.19
C GLY A 428 -29.76 32.90 -26.35
N LEU A 429 -28.66 32.23 -26.71
CA LEU A 429 -28.29 31.92 -28.09
C LEU A 429 -27.15 30.87 -28.08
N ARG A 430 -27.34 29.87 -28.94
CA ARG A 430 -26.46 28.73 -29.18
C ARG A 430 -25.64 29.02 -30.44
N VAL A 431 -24.30 28.95 -30.38
CA VAL A 431 -23.45 28.89 -31.59
C VAL A 431 -22.30 27.91 -31.34
N SER A 432 -22.24 26.86 -32.18
CA SER A 432 -21.08 25.98 -32.35
C SER A 432 -19.99 26.66 -33.18
N ARG A 433 -18.71 26.55 -32.78
CA ARG A 433 -17.56 26.68 -33.70
C ARG A 433 -16.40 25.74 -33.29
N THR A 434 -15.78 25.21 -34.33
CA THR A 434 -14.73 24.18 -34.44
C THR A 434 -13.36 24.60 -33.87
N PRO A 435 -12.45 23.65 -33.54
CA PRO A 435 -11.12 23.95 -33.03
C PRO A 435 -10.17 24.30 -34.19
N HIS A 436 -9.62 25.51 -34.16
CA HIS A 436 -8.47 25.90 -34.96
C HIS A 436 -7.23 25.89 -34.06
N ASP A 437 -6.19 25.19 -34.48
CA ASP A 437 -4.84 25.29 -33.92
C ASP A 437 -4.32 26.72 -34.08
N GLU A 438 -4.29 27.50 -33.00
CA GLU A 438 -3.43 28.67 -32.88
C GLU A 438 -2.20 28.28 -32.05
N ALA A 439 -1.02 28.40 -32.66
CA ALA A 439 0.25 28.28 -31.98
C ALA A 439 0.34 29.36 -30.88
N LEU A 440 0.59 28.93 -29.65
CA LEU A 440 0.66 29.80 -28.48
C LEU A 440 1.85 30.77 -28.59
N PRO A 441 1.70 32.03 -28.14
CA PRO A 441 2.79 32.99 -28.12
C PRO A 441 3.91 32.54 -27.16
N ILE A 442 5.15 32.59 -27.62
CA ILE A 442 6.36 32.36 -26.80
C ILE A 442 6.47 33.52 -25.81
N VAL A 443 6.10 33.28 -24.55
CA VAL A 443 6.26 34.24 -23.45
C VAL A 443 7.73 34.27 -23.03
N PRO A 444 8.39 35.44 -22.92
CA PRO A 444 9.75 35.54 -22.41
C PRO A 444 9.85 34.95 -20.99
N GLU A 445 10.80 34.02 -20.79
CA GLU A 445 11.05 33.38 -19.50
C GLU A 445 11.46 34.41 -18.43
N HIS A 446 10.87 34.33 -17.23
CA HIS A 446 11.18 35.27 -16.15
C HIS A 446 12.66 35.12 -15.70
N PRO A 447 13.45 36.20 -15.56
CA PRO A 447 14.88 36.13 -15.24
C PRO A 447 15.24 35.32 -13.98
N ALA A 448 14.34 35.31 -12.98
CA ALA A 448 14.51 34.50 -11.78
C ALA A 448 14.45 32.98 -12.06
N VAL A 449 13.55 32.52 -12.95
CA VAL A 449 13.43 31.10 -13.32
C VAL A 449 14.66 30.66 -14.12
N ALA A 450 15.13 31.49 -15.05
CA ALA A 450 16.36 31.23 -15.81
C ALA A 450 17.61 31.12 -14.92
N ARG A 451 17.70 31.91 -13.83
CA ARG A 451 18.76 31.79 -12.82
C ARG A 451 18.69 30.44 -12.11
N ARG A 452 17.50 30.02 -11.66
CA ARG A 452 17.31 28.74 -10.96
C ARG A 452 17.58 27.55 -11.86
N ARG A 453 17.23 27.63 -13.14
CA ARG A 453 17.57 26.61 -14.16
C ARG A 453 19.07 26.36 -14.27
N ARG A 454 19.91 27.39 -14.14
CA ARG A 454 21.37 27.20 -14.04
C ARG A 454 21.79 26.52 -12.74
N VAL A 455 21.21 26.88 -11.60
CA VAL A 455 21.54 26.27 -10.30
C VAL A 455 21.30 24.76 -10.30
N TYR A 456 20.12 24.33 -10.78
CA TYR A 456 19.81 22.89 -10.91
C TYR A 456 20.61 22.22 -12.03
N GLY A 457 20.78 22.87 -13.19
CA GLY A 457 21.56 22.32 -14.30
C GLY A 457 23.05 22.11 -13.99
N GLU A 458 23.62 22.93 -13.10
CA GLU A 458 25.00 22.81 -12.62
C GLU A 458 25.12 21.99 -11.32
N ASN A 459 23.99 21.50 -10.78
CA ASN A 459 23.89 20.78 -9.50
C ASN A 459 24.62 21.48 -8.34
N THR A 460 24.38 22.80 -8.19
CA THR A 460 25.12 23.64 -7.23
C THR A 460 24.34 23.86 -5.94
N PHE A 461 24.90 23.40 -4.82
CA PHE A 461 24.30 23.56 -3.50
C PHE A 461 24.63 24.94 -2.89
N SER A 462 23.63 25.63 -2.34
CA SER A 462 23.87 26.85 -1.57
C SER A 462 24.72 26.58 -0.32
N LEU A 463 25.56 27.54 0.03
CA LEU A 463 26.40 27.49 1.23
C LEU A 463 25.53 27.54 2.49
N HIS A 464 25.85 26.69 3.46
CA HIS A 464 25.15 26.64 4.72
C HIS A 464 25.45 27.90 5.57
N VAL A 465 24.40 28.62 5.94
CA VAL A 465 24.46 29.69 6.96
C VAL A 465 24.01 29.11 8.30
N GLY A 466 24.86 29.27 9.32
CA GLY A 466 24.58 28.79 10.68
C GLY A 466 23.51 29.62 11.38
N SER A 467 22.71 28.96 12.22
CA SER A 467 21.62 29.58 12.98
C SER A 467 22.17 30.37 14.16
N ASN A 468 22.11 31.70 14.10
CA ASN A 468 22.53 32.57 15.20
C ASN A 468 21.87 33.95 15.13
N LYS A 469 21.91 34.69 16.24
CA LYS A 469 21.29 36.02 16.34
C LYS A 469 21.83 37.04 15.33
N ARG A 470 23.03 36.84 14.81
CA ARG A 470 23.69 37.76 13.85
C ARG A 470 23.27 37.47 12.41
N SER A 471 23.06 36.21 12.05
CA SER A 471 22.59 35.79 10.72
C SER A 471 21.07 35.88 10.58
N GLY A 472 20.33 35.75 11.69
CA GLY A 472 18.86 35.69 11.69
C GLY A 472 18.31 34.37 11.16
N TYR A 473 19.17 33.40 10.81
CA TYR A 473 18.74 32.09 10.36
C TYR A 473 18.23 31.26 11.54
N THR A 474 17.10 30.58 11.33
CA THR A 474 16.44 29.78 12.38
C THR A 474 16.13 28.38 11.85
N ASP A 475 16.53 27.34 12.60
CA ASP A 475 16.20 25.96 12.27
C ASP A 475 14.73 25.64 12.57
N PHE A 476 14.18 24.65 11.87
CA PHE A 476 12.84 24.14 12.07
C PHE A 476 12.86 22.61 12.07
N THR A 477 11.93 22.02 12.80
CA THR A 477 11.58 20.59 12.80
C THR A 477 10.25 20.37 12.07
N ALA A 478 9.92 19.13 11.72
CA ALA A 478 8.63 18.77 11.13
C ALA A 478 7.45 19.26 11.99
N ALA A 479 7.54 19.12 13.31
CA ALA A 479 6.53 19.60 14.26
C ALA A 479 6.36 21.13 14.22
N THR A 480 7.46 21.88 14.19
CA THR A 480 7.40 23.36 14.10
C THR A 480 6.90 23.84 12.73
N PHE A 481 7.22 23.10 11.66
CA PHE A 481 6.71 23.37 10.32
C PHE A 481 5.21 23.10 10.22
N ALA A 482 4.74 21.99 10.77
CA ALA A 482 3.32 21.66 10.84
C ALA A 482 2.49 22.69 11.63
N ALA A 483 3.06 23.22 12.71
CA ALA A 483 2.41 24.22 13.55
C ALA A 483 2.47 25.67 13.01
N SER A 484 3.30 25.96 11.99
CA SER A 484 3.52 27.31 11.49
C SER A 484 2.89 27.54 10.10
N PRO A 485 1.75 28.26 10.02
CA PRO A 485 1.17 28.65 8.73
C PRO A 485 2.13 29.51 7.89
N GLU A 486 3.00 30.28 8.53
CA GLU A 486 3.99 31.12 7.87
C GLU A 486 5.04 30.30 7.13
N LEU A 487 5.63 29.29 7.77
CA LEU A 487 6.61 28.41 7.12
C LEU A 487 5.99 27.67 5.94
N GLN A 488 4.74 27.21 6.07
CA GLN A 488 4.02 26.54 4.99
C GLN A 488 3.68 27.50 3.83
N ARG A 489 3.39 28.77 4.11
CA ARG A 489 3.19 29.80 3.08
C ARG A 489 4.50 30.07 2.33
N ARG A 490 5.61 30.23 3.05
CA ARG A 490 6.94 30.45 2.48
C ARG A 490 7.40 29.26 1.65
N ALA A 491 7.09 28.03 2.06
CA ALA A 491 7.37 26.81 1.29
C ALA A 491 6.63 26.81 -0.05
N ARG A 492 5.32 27.10 -0.04
CA ARG A 492 4.53 27.23 -1.28
C ARG A 492 5.07 28.30 -2.21
N THR A 493 5.44 29.47 -1.68
CA THR A 493 6.02 30.56 -2.47
C THR A 493 7.29 30.12 -3.21
N PHE A 494 8.18 29.40 -2.52
CA PHE A 494 9.39 28.84 -3.11
C PHE A 494 9.07 27.78 -4.18
N LEU A 495 8.25 26.79 -3.83
CA LEU A 495 7.92 25.67 -4.70
C LEU A 495 7.20 26.10 -5.99
N ARG A 496 6.33 27.12 -5.95
CA ARG A 496 5.70 27.67 -7.17
C ARG A 496 6.73 28.16 -8.20
N ARG A 497 7.88 28.67 -7.76
CA ARG A 497 8.97 29.11 -8.64
C ARG A 497 9.84 27.93 -9.06
N GLU A 498 10.31 27.12 -8.12
CA GLU A 498 11.26 26.04 -8.43
C GLU A 498 10.66 24.97 -9.34
N LEU A 499 9.38 24.63 -9.16
CA LEU A 499 8.70 23.63 -9.99
C LEU A 499 8.48 24.09 -11.43
N GLN A 500 8.75 25.37 -11.76
CA GLN A 500 8.79 25.84 -13.15
C GLN A 500 10.10 25.50 -13.85
N VAL A 501 11.17 25.18 -13.10
CA VAL A 501 12.47 24.80 -13.67
C VAL A 501 12.42 23.39 -14.25
N PHE A 502 11.72 22.48 -13.57
CA PHE A 502 11.61 21.08 -13.97
C PHE A 502 10.58 20.93 -15.09
N GLU A 503 11.04 21.02 -16.34
CA GLU A 503 10.24 20.68 -17.53
C GLU A 503 10.16 19.16 -17.69
N LEU A 504 9.07 18.56 -17.20
CA LEU A 504 8.74 17.16 -17.45
C LEU A 504 8.30 16.97 -18.92
N PRO A 505 8.68 15.86 -19.60
CA PRO A 505 8.46 15.68 -21.04
C PRO A 505 6.97 15.72 -21.42
N PRO A 506 6.63 16.18 -22.65
CA PRO A 506 5.26 16.53 -23.01
C PRO A 506 4.43 15.30 -23.31
N GLN A 507 3.50 14.98 -22.41
CA GLN A 507 2.28 14.25 -22.76
C GLN A 507 1.07 15.01 -22.21
N GLY A 508 0.65 16.05 -22.93
CA GLY A 508 -0.65 16.70 -22.69
C GLY A 508 -0.64 18.22 -22.53
N ARG A 509 -1.85 18.79 -22.68
CA ARG A 509 -2.16 20.22 -22.68
C ARG A 509 -1.58 20.97 -21.47
N LEU A 510 -1.17 22.24 -21.65
CA LEU A 510 -0.56 23.11 -20.61
C LEU A 510 -1.30 23.16 -19.26
N ALA A 511 -2.63 23.00 -19.26
CA ALA A 511 -3.43 22.94 -18.03
C ALA A 511 -3.07 21.73 -17.13
N ALA A 512 -2.70 20.59 -17.74
CA ALA A 512 -2.27 19.40 -17.01
C ALA A 512 -0.91 19.59 -16.32
N GLN A 513 -0.04 20.42 -16.91
CA GLN A 513 1.28 20.70 -16.34
C GLN A 513 1.20 21.67 -15.14
N GLN A 514 0.34 22.69 -15.21
CA GLN A 514 0.10 23.58 -14.08
C GLN A 514 -0.55 22.81 -12.90
N ALA A 515 -1.57 21.99 -13.18
CA ALA A 515 -2.21 21.15 -12.16
C ALA A 515 -1.22 20.18 -11.49
N ARG A 516 -0.28 19.60 -12.27
CA ARG A 516 0.79 18.74 -11.73
C ARG A 516 1.76 19.50 -10.83
N ARG A 517 2.13 20.75 -11.18
CA ARG A 517 2.99 21.61 -10.34
C ARG A 517 2.28 22.00 -9.04
N ASP A 518 1.02 22.39 -9.12
CA ASP A 518 0.21 22.76 -7.97
C ASP A 518 0.04 21.57 -7.01
N TRP A 519 -0.14 20.37 -7.57
CA TRP A 519 -0.17 19.12 -6.81
C TRP A 519 1.17 18.79 -6.13
N LEU A 520 2.29 18.83 -6.87
CA LEU A 520 3.61 18.49 -6.33
C LEU A 520 4.04 19.46 -5.22
N MET A 521 3.65 20.74 -5.34
CA MET A 521 3.84 21.72 -4.29
C MET A 521 3.15 21.31 -2.98
N GLU A 522 1.86 20.97 -3.02
CA GLU A 522 1.13 20.58 -1.81
C GLU A 522 1.61 19.24 -1.25
N TYR A 523 2.09 18.33 -2.12
CA TYR A 523 2.67 17.05 -1.72
C TYR A 523 3.97 17.25 -0.92
N ILE A 524 4.89 18.07 -1.43
CA ILE A 524 6.14 18.40 -0.71
C ILE A 524 5.81 19.10 0.62
N VAL A 525 4.85 20.03 0.65
CA VAL A 525 4.40 20.67 1.90
C VAL A 525 3.84 19.63 2.89
N ALA A 526 3.12 18.61 2.42
CA ALA A 526 2.61 17.54 3.27
C ALA A 526 3.74 16.66 3.85
N ILE A 527 4.74 16.30 3.05
CA ILE A 527 5.94 15.55 3.51
C ILE A 527 6.64 16.31 4.64
N LEU A 528 6.86 17.61 4.48
CA LEU A 528 7.59 18.44 5.44
C LEU A 528 6.85 18.63 6.78
N ARG A 529 5.54 18.35 6.84
CA ARG A 529 4.77 18.39 8.09
C ARG A 529 5.06 17.19 9.00
N VAL A 530 5.53 16.08 8.44
CA VAL A 530 5.64 14.81 9.16
C VAL A 530 7.05 14.23 9.14
N ASN A 531 7.88 14.61 8.17
CA ASN A 531 9.24 14.12 8.02
C ASN A 531 10.27 15.22 8.26
N GLU A 532 11.33 14.87 8.99
CA GLU A 532 12.50 15.74 9.12
C GLU A 532 13.24 15.79 7.78
N VAL A 533 13.48 17.00 7.26
CA VAL A 533 14.12 17.20 5.94
C VAL A 533 15.55 16.66 5.91
N LYS A 534 16.19 16.56 7.08
CA LYS A 534 17.55 16.04 7.26
C LYS A 534 17.57 14.79 8.16
N ALA A 535 16.53 13.98 8.10
CA ALA A 535 16.52 12.69 8.79
C ALA A 535 17.70 11.81 8.32
N ALA A 536 18.30 11.05 9.23
CA ALA A 536 19.45 10.19 8.92
C ALA A 536 19.11 9.05 7.93
N ASP A 537 17.83 8.73 7.79
CA ASP A 537 17.29 7.73 6.87
C ASP A 537 17.01 8.28 5.46
N GLY A 538 17.14 9.59 5.24
CA GLY A 538 16.85 10.24 3.95
C GLY A 538 15.39 10.13 3.49
N HIS A 539 14.46 9.78 4.38
CA HIS A 539 13.10 9.37 3.99
C HIS A 539 12.34 10.45 3.21
N ALA A 540 12.47 11.73 3.62
CA ALA A 540 11.85 12.85 2.92
C ALA A 540 12.38 13.03 1.48
N GLU A 541 13.66 12.76 1.25
CA GLU A 541 14.28 12.81 -0.07
C GLU A 541 13.80 11.67 -0.95
N THR A 542 13.72 10.45 -0.42
CA THR A 542 13.22 9.27 -1.13
C THR A 542 11.80 9.48 -1.66
N LEU A 543 10.89 9.97 -0.81
CA LEU A 543 9.49 10.24 -1.20
C LEU A 543 9.36 11.30 -2.30
N VAL A 544 10.20 12.35 -2.25
CA VAL A 544 10.20 13.39 -3.29
C VAL A 544 10.87 12.90 -4.58
N ALA A 545 11.94 12.12 -4.46
CA ALA A 545 12.67 11.53 -5.59
C ALA A 545 11.83 10.51 -6.37
N GLU A 546 10.96 9.75 -5.69
CA GLU A 546 10.03 8.79 -6.31
C GLU A 546 9.18 9.42 -7.42
N ILE A 547 8.79 10.69 -7.22
CA ILE A 547 7.88 11.41 -8.12
C ILE A 547 8.62 12.34 -9.10
N MET A 548 9.80 12.84 -8.72
CA MET A 548 10.57 13.81 -9.52
C MET A 548 11.66 13.18 -10.40
N GLY A 549 12.06 11.93 -10.14
CA GLY A 549 13.24 11.31 -10.75
C GLY A 549 14.52 11.58 -9.94
N GLN A 550 15.40 10.58 -9.87
CA GLN A 550 16.41 10.39 -8.82
C GLN A 550 17.61 11.37 -8.81
N GLY A 551 17.53 12.54 -9.43
CA GLY A 551 18.65 13.50 -9.54
C GLY A 551 18.48 14.83 -8.79
N ASP A 552 17.26 15.39 -8.77
CA ASP A 552 17.06 16.80 -8.37
C ASP A 552 16.37 16.99 -7.00
N ALA A 553 15.86 15.92 -6.41
CA ALA A 553 15.09 15.97 -5.16
C ALA A 553 15.92 16.44 -3.96
N GLY A 554 17.15 15.93 -3.81
CA GLY A 554 18.06 16.34 -2.73
C GLY A 554 18.44 17.82 -2.82
N LEU A 555 18.73 18.32 -4.03
CA LEU A 555 19.06 19.73 -4.24
C LEU A 555 17.84 20.64 -3.99
N LEU A 556 16.65 20.25 -4.47
CA LEU A 556 15.40 20.99 -4.21
C LEU A 556 15.13 21.13 -2.70
N LEU A 557 15.24 20.02 -1.96
CA LEU A 557 15.01 20.01 -0.50
C LEU A 557 16.07 20.80 0.25
N HIS A 558 17.33 20.76 -0.20
CA HIS A 558 18.41 21.58 0.34
C HIS A 558 18.13 23.07 0.18
N GLU A 559 17.78 23.51 -1.03
CA GLU A 559 17.49 24.93 -1.32
C GLU A 559 16.22 25.41 -0.62
N LEU A 560 15.18 24.57 -0.56
CA LEU A 560 13.95 24.85 0.19
C LEU A 560 14.24 25.03 1.68
N THR A 561 15.09 24.17 2.26
CA THR A 561 15.52 24.29 3.66
C THR A 561 16.31 25.57 3.89
N ALA A 562 17.22 25.93 2.98
CA ALA A 562 18.00 27.16 3.07
C ALA A 562 17.12 28.42 3.00
N TRP A 563 16.07 28.41 2.17
CA TRP A 563 15.06 29.47 2.10
C TRP A 563 14.23 29.56 3.38
N LEU A 564 13.66 28.45 3.85
CA LEU A 564 12.78 28.44 5.04
C LEU A 564 13.48 28.87 6.32
N ARG A 565 14.79 28.56 6.44
CA ARG A 565 15.61 29.01 7.58
C ARG A 565 15.97 30.50 7.51
N SER A 566 15.88 31.13 6.34
CA SER A 566 16.35 32.49 6.13
C SER A 566 15.40 33.54 6.73
N PRO A 567 15.91 34.73 7.12
CA PRO A 567 15.08 35.82 7.63
C PRO A 567 14.41 36.66 6.53
N PHE A 568 14.53 36.29 5.25
CA PHE A 568 14.06 37.13 4.14
C PHE A 568 12.59 36.88 3.80
N ASP A 569 11.87 37.96 3.50
CA ASP A 569 10.44 37.94 3.19
C ASP A 569 10.13 37.72 1.70
N SER A 570 11.13 37.85 0.82
CA SER A 570 10.99 37.69 -0.63
C SER A 570 12.10 36.84 -1.24
N LEU A 571 11.75 36.13 -2.31
CA LEU A 571 12.68 35.28 -3.05
C LEU A 571 13.74 36.11 -3.78
N GLU A 572 13.40 37.33 -4.19
CA GLU A 572 14.29 38.27 -4.85
C GLU A 572 15.42 38.71 -3.93
N THR A 573 15.10 39.01 -2.66
CA THR A 573 16.10 39.39 -1.66
C THR A 573 16.99 38.20 -1.29
N TRP A 574 16.41 37.00 -1.15
CA TRP A 574 17.20 35.80 -0.88
C TRP A 574 18.12 35.43 -2.05
N ASP A 575 17.63 35.50 -3.30
CA ASP A 575 18.42 35.23 -4.49
C ASP A 575 19.63 36.16 -4.63
N GLY A 576 19.52 37.42 -4.18
CA GLY A 576 20.61 38.39 -4.18
C GLY A 576 21.69 38.13 -3.14
N LEU A 577 21.41 37.32 -2.12
CA LEU A 577 22.29 37.11 -0.96
C LEU A 577 22.77 35.67 -0.80
N VAL A 578 22.06 34.69 -1.37
CA VAL A 578 22.44 33.28 -1.37
C VAL A 578 23.76 33.08 -2.14
N GLN A 579 24.68 32.33 -1.55
CA GLN A 579 26.00 32.07 -2.10
C GLN A 579 26.13 30.60 -2.50
N TYR A 580 26.79 30.34 -3.62
CA TYR A 580 27.11 29.00 -4.11
C TYR A 580 28.62 28.81 -4.13
N LEU A 581 29.05 27.58 -3.90
CA LEU A 581 30.46 27.20 -3.98
C LEU A 581 30.90 27.33 -5.45
N ARG A 582 31.72 28.34 -5.78
CA ARG A 582 32.31 28.46 -7.12
C ARG A 582 33.31 27.32 -7.32
N SER A 583 33.15 26.53 -8.38
CA SER A 583 34.27 25.70 -8.87
C SER A 583 35.46 26.61 -9.13
N PRO A 584 36.67 26.26 -8.66
CA PRO A 584 37.85 27.06 -8.97
C PRO A 584 38.02 27.09 -10.48
N ASP A 585 38.22 28.30 -11.04
CA ASP A 585 38.57 28.47 -12.45
C ASP A 585 39.71 27.49 -12.76
N THR A 586 39.47 26.58 -13.69
CA THR A 586 40.53 25.74 -14.26
C THR A 586 41.59 26.68 -14.82
N ALA A 587 42.64 26.91 -14.03
CA ALA A 587 43.85 27.53 -14.49
C ALA A 587 44.30 26.72 -15.70
N VAL A 588 44.19 27.32 -16.87
CA VAL A 588 44.80 26.83 -18.10
C VAL A 588 46.29 26.74 -17.81
N LYS A 589 46.75 25.54 -17.45
CA LYS A 589 48.17 25.21 -17.48
C LYS A 589 48.56 25.15 -18.95
N THR A 590 49.01 26.27 -19.49
CA THR A 590 49.77 26.31 -20.73
C THR A 590 51.10 25.58 -20.50
N ASN A 591 51.10 24.26 -20.64
CA ASN A 591 52.33 23.50 -20.81
C ASN A 591 52.78 23.65 -22.27
N ALA A 592 53.49 24.73 -22.55
CA ALA A 592 54.41 24.81 -23.68
C ALA A 592 55.83 24.94 -23.12
N SER A 593 56.50 23.79 -22.99
CA SER A 593 57.93 23.70 -22.74
C SER A 593 58.51 22.79 -23.81
N THR A 594 58.81 23.39 -24.96
CA THR A 594 59.72 22.82 -25.95
C THR A 594 61.13 22.81 -25.37
N CYS A 595 61.74 21.63 -25.27
CA CYS A 595 63.18 21.48 -25.03
C CYS A 595 63.98 22.00 -26.25
N PRO A 596 65.17 22.56 -26.03
CA PRO A 596 66.03 23.09 -27.09
C PRO A 596 66.85 21.97 -27.75
N ASN A 597 67.00 22.05 -29.07
CA ASN A 597 68.18 21.52 -29.74
C ASN A 597 69.14 22.70 -29.98
N ASP A 598 70.41 22.40 -29.75
CA ASP A 598 71.65 23.16 -29.95
C ASP A 598 72.12 24.08 -28.81
#